data_AF-A0A645FW76-F1
#
_entry.id   AF-A0A645FW76-F1
#
_cell.length_a   1.000
_cell.length_b   1.000
_cell.length_c   1.000
_cell.angle_alpha   90.00
_cell.angle_beta   90.00
_cell.angle_gamma   90.00
#
_symmetry.space_group_name_H-M   'P 1'
#
loop_
_entity.id
_entity.type
_entity.pdbx_description
1 polymer ?
#
loop_
_entity_poly.entity_id
_entity_poly.type
_entity_poly.pdbx_seq_one_letter_code
_entity_poly.pdbx_strand_id
1 'polypeptide(L)' 'MPGYEDQVVMAAGAFVQGATTELSADGPIRAPYTAYLQGALTYAHARIACMLACDELIRQGF' A
#
# COMPACT_ATOMS: atom_id res chain seq x y z
N MET A 1 -9.02 9.22 -6.91
CA MET A 1 -8.36 10.33 -6.20
C MET A 1 -8.38 11.54 -7.12
N PRO A 2 -8.62 12.77 -6.64
CA PRO A 2 -8.70 13.95 -7.53
C PRO A 2 -7.41 14.09 -8.36
N GLY A 3 -7.55 14.27 -9.68
CA GLY A 3 -6.43 14.45 -10.60
C GLY A 3 -5.83 13.17 -11.19
N TYR A 4 -6.33 11.98 -10.83
CA TYR A 4 -5.94 10.72 -11.49
C TYR A 4 -6.93 10.36 -12.61
N GLU A 5 -6.42 9.95 -13.77
CA GLU A 5 -7.24 9.49 -14.90
C GLU A 5 -7.99 8.21 -14.57
N ASP A 6 -7.30 7.26 -13.93
CA ASP A 6 -7.87 5.98 -13.49
C ASP A 6 -8.29 6.04 -12.01
N GLN A 7 -9.18 5.12 -11.63
CA GLN A 7 -9.43 4.85 -10.21
C GLN A 7 -8.17 4.35 -9.53
N VAL A 8 -7.94 4.78 -8.30
CA VAL A 8 -6.75 4.45 -7.51
C VAL A 8 -7.21 3.82 -6.20
N VAL A 9 -6.59 2.70 -5.83
CA VAL A 9 -6.69 2.13 -4.49
C VAL A 9 -5.56 2.67 -3.63
N MET A 10 -5.84 2.97 -2.36
CA MET A 10 -4.85 3.51 -1.42
C MET A 10 -5.07 2.90 -0.02
N ALA A 11 -4.00 2.36 0.55
CA ALA A 11 -3.87 2.02 1.95
C ALA A 11 -3.03 3.11 2.64
N ALA A 12 -3.67 3.92 3.50
CA ALA A 12 -3.06 5.07 4.17
C ALA A 12 -3.42 5.10 5.67
N GLY A 13 -3.06 4.01 6.38
CA GLY A 13 -3.26 3.89 7.83
C GLY A 13 -2.22 4.69 8.64
N ALA A 14 -2.09 5.98 8.34
CA ALA A 14 -1.10 6.88 8.93
C ALA A 14 -1.67 7.62 10.16
N PHE A 15 -0.79 7.99 11.10
CA PHE A 15 -1.13 8.87 12.22
C PHE A 15 -1.49 10.28 11.74
N VAL A 16 -0.73 10.79 10.76
CA VAL A 16 -1.00 12.08 10.11
C VAL A 16 -1.59 11.84 8.72
N GLN A 17 -2.74 12.46 8.46
CA GLN A 17 -3.43 12.30 7.19
C GLN A 17 -2.56 12.76 6.01
N GLY A 18 -2.32 11.86 5.05
CA GLY A 18 -1.53 12.13 3.86
C GLY A 18 -0.01 12.05 4.05
N ALA A 19 0.48 11.63 5.23
CA ALA A 19 1.90 11.43 5.43
C ALA A 19 2.42 10.19 4.67
N THR A 20 3.23 10.42 3.64
CA THR A 20 3.88 9.35 2.85
C THR A 20 5.22 8.88 3.45
N THR A 21 5.69 9.55 4.51
CA THR A 21 6.80 9.06 5.34
C THR A 21 6.38 7.86 6.19
N GLU A 22 5.08 7.76 6.50
CA GLU A 22 4.47 6.60 7.14
C GLU A 22 4.17 5.51 6.11
N LEU A 23 3.96 4.29 6.58
CA LEU A 23 3.73 3.15 5.69
C LEU A 23 2.45 3.38 4.87
N SER A 24 2.58 3.34 3.55
CA SER A 24 1.48 3.50 2.61
C SER A 24 1.67 2.62 1.37
N ALA A 25 0.55 2.23 0.76
CA ALA A 25 0.56 1.52 -0.51
C ALA A 25 -0.56 2.03 -1.41
N ASP A 26 -0.26 2.32 -2.66
CA ASP A 26 -1.25 2.78 -3.63
C ASP A 26 -0.93 2.35 -5.06
N GLY A 27 -1.93 2.39 -5.92
CA GLY A 27 -1.76 2.04 -7.32
C GLY A 27 -3.03 2.24 -8.14
N PRO A 28 -2.91 2.54 -9.44
CA PRO A 28 -4.07 2.66 -10.30
C PRO A 28 -4.68 1.28 -10.57
N ILE A 29 -6.01 1.21 -10.60
CA ILE A 29 -6.78 0.01 -10.92
C ILE A 29 -6.83 -0.15 -12.44
N ARG A 30 -5.65 -0.36 -13.04
CA ARG A 30 -5.48 -0.71 -14.45
C ARG A 30 -4.26 -1.60 -14.64
N ALA A 31 -4.24 -2.37 -15.73
CA ALA A 31 -3.08 -3.18 -16.09
C ALA A 31 -1.80 -2.32 -16.22
N PRO A 32 -0.63 -2.81 -15.75
CA PRO A 32 -0.37 -4.14 -15.20
C PRO A 32 -0.61 -4.28 -13.67
N TYR A 33 -1.53 -3.50 -13.09
CA TYR A 33 -1.94 -3.51 -11.68
C TYR A 33 -0.77 -3.33 -10.71
N THR A 34 0.15 -2.42 -11.06
CA THR A 34 1.31 -2.10 -10.21
C THR A 34 0.87 -1.36 -8.95
N ALA A 35 1.24 -1.91 -7.80
CA ALA A 35 1.16 -1.24 -6.52
C ALA A 35 2.54 -0.68 -6.13
N TYR A 36 2.54 0.53 -5.58
CA TYR A 36 3.71 1.20 -5.02
C TYR A 36 3.61 1.13 -3.50
N LEU A 37 4.57 0.46 -2.87
CA LEU A 37 4.71 0.39 -1.41
C LEU A 37 5.85 1.32 -0.99
N GLN A 38 5.58 2.23 -0.07
CA GLN A 38 6.56 3.22 0.37
C GLN A 38 6.36 3.64 1.83
N GLY A 39 7.39 4.31 2.36
CA GLY A 39 7.38 4.82 3.73
C GLY A 39 7.42 3.72 4.78
N ALA A 40 7.61 4.16 6.02
CA ALA A 40 7.46 3.46 7.28
C ALA A 40 8.34 4.16 8.31
N LEU A 41 7.80 4.45 9.49
CA LEU A 41 8.58 5.06 10.58
C LEU A 41 9.63 4.11 11.15
N THR A 42 9.42 2.80 11.04
CA THR A 42 10.37 1.79 11.49
C THR A 42 10.48 0.66 10.50
N TYR A 43 11.68 0.10 10.36
CA TYR A 43 11.92 -1.07 9.52
C TYR A 43 11.08 -2.28 9.95
N ALA A 44 10.92 -2.47 11.27
CA ALA A 44 10.11 -3.56 11.80
C ALA A 44 8.65 -3.47 11.33
N HIS A 45 8.05 -2.28 11.36
CA HIS A 45 6.69 -2.07 10.88
C HIS A 45 6.56 -2.40 9.39
N ALA A 46 7.48 -1.91 8.55
CA ALA A 46 7.48 -2.21 7.12
C ALA A 46 7.56 -3.72 6.85
N ARG A 47 8.47 -4.43 7.53
CA ARG A 47 8.61 -5.88 7.36
C ARG A 47 7.36 -6.65 7.76
N ILE A 48 6.78 -6.32 8.91
CA ILE A 48 5.56 -6.99 9.40
C ILE A 48 4.44 -6.78 8.40
N ALA A 49 4.24 -5.56 7.90
CA ALA A 49 3.21 -5.26 6.93
C ALA A 49 3.40 -6.02 5.61
N CYS A 50 4.63 -6.09 5.07
CA CYS A 50 4.91 -6.89 3.88
C CYS A 50 4.61 -8.37 4.10
N MET A 51 5.02 -8.92 5.25
CA MET A 51 4.77 -10.33 5.58
C MET A 51 3.27 -10.63 5.69
N LEU A 52 2.50 -9.75 6.34
CA LEU A 52 1.04 -9.91 6.46
C LEU A 52 0.34 -9.79 5.11
N ALA A 53 0.77 -8.85 4.26
CA ALA A 53 0.22 -8.70 2.91
C ALA A 53 0.46 -9.96 2.07
N CYS A 54 1.67 -10.51 2.10
CA CYS A 54 1.98 -11.76 1.40
C CYS A 54 1.21 -12.95 1.98
N ASP A 55 1.11 -13.08 3.30
CA ASP A 55 0.36 -14.16 3.95
C ASP A 55 -1.12 -14.13 3.56
N GLU A 56 -1.71 -12.94 3.49
CA GLU A 56 -3.10 -12.78 3.07
C GLU A 56 -3.32 -13.15 1.59
N LEU A 57 -2.40 -12.77 0.70
CA LEU A 57 -2.45 -13.21 -0.70
C LEU A 57 -2.39 -14.74 -0.82
N ILE A 58 -1.50 -15.38 -0.06
CA ILE A 58 -1.37 -16.84 -0.04
C ILE A 58 -2.68 -17.49 0.47
N ARG A 59 -3.31 -16.93 1.51
CA ARG A 59 -4.60 -17.44 2.03
C ARG A 59 -5.72 -17.33 1.02
N GLN A 60 -5.70 -16.30 0.16
CA GLN A 60 -6.66 -16.12 -0.92
C GLN A 60 -6.37 -16.99 -2.16
N GLY A 61 -5.26 -17.74 -2.16
CA GLY A 61 -4.90 -18.69 -3.21
C GLY A 61 -4.13 -18.07 -4.38
N PHE A 62 -3.44 -16.95 -4.15
CA PHE A 62 -2.47 -16.38 -5.09
C PHE A 62 -1.08 -17.00 -4.96
#